data_AF-Q6MNY6-F1
#
_entry.id   AF-Q6MNY6-F1
#
_cell.length_a   1.000
_cell.length_b   1.000
_cell.length_c   1.000
_cell.angle_alpha   90.00
_cell.angle_beta   90.00
_cell.angle_gamma   90.00
#
_symmetry.space_group_name_H-M   'P 1'
#
loop_
_entity.id
_entity.type
_entity.pdbx_description
1 polymer ?
#
loop_
_entity_poly.entity_id
_entity_poly.type
_entity_poly.pdbx_seq_one_letter_code
_entity_poly.pdbx_strand_id
1 'polypeptide(L)'
;MKGLCMKALMVVILMLLAGAGAQAAADSVAVFHRAEKVGVLLNELGAYGRIQQFMDAVGAEGRYRWLSADESVKIECAREDVRATCTIRFLPSEIVKIQGRSVKAFVATKEFQQSFEMAFESSMEDRFNLVLTPEGIELWAGKRGQQP
;
A
#
# COMPACT_ATOMS: atom_id res chain seq x y z
N MET A 1 -10.05 20.01 -52.37
CA MET A 1 -9.35 18.86 -51.76
C MET A 1 -8.68 19.15 -50.40
N LYS A 2 -9.13 20.15 -49.61
CA LYS A 2 -8.57 20.44 -48.26
C LYS A 2 -9.37 19.82 -47.10
N GLY A 3 -10.65 19.46 -47.33
CA GLY A 3 -11.54 18.96 -46.27
C GLY A 3 -11.51 17.45 -46.02
N LEU A 4 -10.96 16.64 -46.94
CA LEU A 4 -10.90 15.18 -46.78
C LEU A 4 -9.76 14.76 -45.82
N CYS A 5 -8.63 15.47 -45.87
CA CYS A 5 -7.45 15.20 -45.03
C CYS A 5 -7.72 15.51 -43.55
N MET A 6 -8.54 16.54 -43.26
CA MET A 6 -8.86 16.94 -41.89
C MET A 6 -9.83 15.97 -41.20
N LYS A 7 -10.73 15.33 -41.95
CA LYS A 7 -11.63 14.29 -41.43
C LYS A 7 -10.89 13.00 -41.09
N ALA A 8 -9.92 12.61 -41.91
CA ALA A 8 -9.10 11.42 -41.65
C ALA A 8 -8.24 11.58 -40.37
N LEU A 9 -7.64 12.75 -40.16
CA LEU A 9 -6.87 13.05 -38.96
C LEU A 9 -7.74 13.00 -37.69
N MET A 10 -8.97 13.50 -37.77
CA MET A 10 -9.90 13.50 -36.64
C MET A 10 -10.31 12.07 -36.24
N VAL A 11 -10.52 11.18 -37.22
CA VAL A 11 -10.86 9.76 -36.98
C VAL A 11 -9.68 9.02 -36.32
N VAL A 12 -8.44 9.29 -36.72
CA VAL A 12 -7.25 8.69 -36.10
C VAL A 12 -7.09 9.13 -34.64
N ILE A 13 -7.33 10.40 -34.34
CA ILE A 13 -7.28 10.92 -32.96
C ILE A 13 -8.38 10.29 -32.10
N LEU A 14 -9.60 10.13 -32.63
CA LEU A 14 -10.70 9.47 -31.93
C LEU A 14 -10.43 7.98 -31.66
N MET A 15 -9.78 7.27 -32.58
CA MET A 15 -9.36 5.87 -32.35
C MET A 15 -8.23 5.76 -31.33
N LEU A 16 -7.29 6.71 -31.30
CA LEU A 16 -6.22 6.76 -30.29
C LEU A 16 -6.77 7.04 -28.88
N LEU A 17 -7.79 7.90 -28.77
CA LEU A 17 -8.47 8.18 -27.49
C LEU A 17 -9.31 6.99 -26.99
N ALA A 18 -9.86 6.18 -27.90
CA ALA A 18 -10.62 4.97 -27.54
C ALA A 18 -9.73 3.82 -27.03
N GLY A 19 -8.43 3.83 -27.34
CA GLY A 19 -7.44 2.85 -26.85
C GLY A 19 -6.90 3.14 -25.45
N ALA A 20 -7.15 4.33 -24.91
CA ALA A 20 -6.82 4.67 -23.53
C ALA A 20 -7.89 4.10 -22.59
N GLY A 21 -7.97 2.77 -22.51
CA GLY A 21 -8.66 2.12 -21.42
C GLY A 21 -8.04 2.63 -20.12
N ALA A 22 -8.79 3.44 -19.37
CA ALA A 22 -8.41 3.86 -18.04
C ALA A 22 -8.34 2.59 -17.18
N GLN A 23 -7.15 2.02 -17.11
CA GLN A 23 -6.87 0.91 -16.22
C GLN A 23 -6.91 1.50 -14.81
N ALA A 24 -8.05 1.37 -14.14
CA ALA A 24 -8.18 1.76 -12.75
C ALA A 24 -7.07 1.07 -11.96
N ALA A 25 -6.36 1.82 -11.12
CA ALA A 25 -5.35 1.25 -10.25
C ALA A 25 -6.01 0.13 -9.44
N ALA A 26 -5.57 -1.10 -9.66
CA ALA A 26 -6.13 -2.29 -9.02
C ALA A 26 -5.60 -2.46 -7.58
N ASP A 27 -4.97 -1.42 -7.07
CA ASP A 27 -4.35 -1.32 -5.77
C ASP A 27 -5.28 -0.53 -4.87
N SER A 28 -5.48 -1.00 -3.65
CA SER A 28 -6.36 -0.33 -2.70
C SER A 28 -5.75 -0.31 -1.31
N VAL A 29 -5.98 0.79 -0.62
CA VAL A 29 -5.74 0.95 0.81
C VAL A 29 -7.01 1.46 1.48
N ALA A 30 -7.33 0.88 2.63
CA ALA A 30 -8.39 1.34 3.49
C ALA A 30 -7.90 1.40 4.94
N VAL A 31 -8.12 2.53 5.62
CA VAL A 31 -7.72 2.74 7.01
C VAL A 31 -8.96 2.84 7.90
N PHE A 32 -9.06 1.96 8.88
CA PHE A 32 -10.20 1.84 9.78
C PHE A 32 -9.79 2.24 11.20
N HIS A 33 -10.38 3.32 11.69
CA HIS A 33 -10.22 3.73 13.08
C HIS A 33 -11.36 3.16 13.95
N ARG A 34 -10.98 2.57 15.07
CA ARG A 34 -11.86 2.09 16.15
C ARG A 34 -11.29 2.56 17.49
N ALA A 35 -12.08 2.49 18.55
CA ALA A 35 -11.63 2.91 19.88
C ALA A 35 -10.48 2.03 20.39
N GLU A 36 -10.51 0.74 20.03
CA GLU A 36 -9.58 -0.28 20.51
C GLU A 36 -8.42 -0.57 19.56
N LYS A 37 -8.46 -0.08 18.31
CA LYS A 37 -7.45 -0.39 17.28
C LYS A 37 -7.54 0.52 16.06
N VAL A 38 -6.44 0.56 15.30
CA VAL A 38 -6.43 1.01 13.90
C VAL A 38 -6.10 -0.18 13.01
N GLY A 39 -6.89 -0.39 11.95
CA GLY A 39 -6.66 -1.43 10.96
C GLY A 39 -6.35 -0.83 9.59
N VAL A 40 -5.43 -1.43 8.86
CA VAL A 40 -5.11 -1.08 7.47
C VAL A 40 -5.27 -2.33 6.63
N LEU A 41 -6.00 -2.21 5.53
CA LEU A 41 -6.14 -3.26 4.52
C LEU A 41 -5.49 -2.77 3.23
N LEU A 42 -4.54 -3.56 2.71
CA LEU A 42 -3.89 -3.34 1.44
C LEU A 42 -4.25 -4.49 0.51
N ASN A 43 -4.64 -4.18 -0.73
CA ASN A 43 -4.77 -5.18 -1.78
C ASN A 43 -4.06 -4.67 -3.03
N GLU A 44 -3.45 -5.58 -3.76
CA GLU A 44 -2.69 -5.27 -4.97
C GLU A 44 -2.91 -6.38 -6.00
N LEU A 45 -3.10 -5.97 -7.26
CA LEU A 45 -3.22 -6.88 -8.39
C LEU A 45 -1.99 -6.71 -9.29
N GLY A 46 -1.43 -7.82 -9.74
CA GLY A 46 -0.28 -7.86 -10.62
C GLY A 46 0.79 -8.79 -10.08
N ALA A 47 1.43 -9.55 -10.97
CA ALA A 47 2.65 -10.26 -10.65
C ALA A 47 3.74 -9.21 -10.33
N TYR A 48 4.52 -9.41 -9.27
CA TYR A 48 5.59 -8.52 -8.82
C TYR A 48 5.14 -7.16 -8.24
N GLY A 49 3.94 -7.08 -7.68
CA GLY A 49 3.49 -5.91 -6.93
C GLY A 49 4.34 -5.60 -5.69
N ARG A 50 4.21 -4.39 -5.13
CA ARG A 50 4.91 -3.95 -3.91
C ARG A 50 4.72 -4.90 -2.73
N ILE A 51 3.52 -5.46 -2.53
CA ILE A 51 3.29 -6.43 -1.44
C ILE A 51 4.07 -7.72 -1.70
N GLN A 52 4.12 -8.19 -2.94
CA GLN A 52 4.91 -9.38 -3.26
C GLN A 52 6.41 -9.12 -3.02
N GLN A 53 6.91 -7.96 -3.42
CA GLN A 53 8.29 -7.53 -3.16
C GLN A 53 8.57 -7.34 -1.67
N PHE A 54 7.61 -6.84 -0.89
CA PHE A 54 7.71 -6.80 0.57
C PHE A 54 7.83 -8.21 1.14
N MET A 55 7.01 -9.15 0.66
CA MET A 55 7.07 -10.55 1.08
C MET A 55 8.41 -11.20 0.73
N ASP A 56 8.95 -10.93 -0.46
CA ASP A 56 10.31 -11.35 -0.83
C ASP A 56 11.35 -10.74 0.12
N ALA A 57 11.18 -9.47 0.49
CA ALA A 57 12.11 -8.76 1.36
C ALA A 57 12.17 -9.29 2.78
N VAL A 58 11.06 -9.85 3.28
CA VAL A 58 10.99 -10.52 4.59
C VAL A 58 11.17 -12.04 4.48
N GLY A 59 11.51 -12.56 3.30
CA GLY A 59 11.75 -13.99 3.06
C GLY A 59 10.51 -14.89 3.14
N ALA A 60 9.32 -14.37 2.84
CA ALA A 60 8.06 -15.10 2.92
C ALA A 60 7.63 -15.67 1.56
N GLU A 61 7.42 -16.99 1.49
CA GLU A 61 7.11 -17.67 0.22
C GLU A 61 5.64 -17.57 -0.23
N GLY A 62 4.69 -17.47 0.71
CA GLY A 62 3.26 -17.48 0.37
C GLY A 62 2.35 -16.83 1.40
N ARG A 63 2.70 -16.95 2.68
CA ARG A 63 2.06 -16.22 3.78
C ARG A 63 3.13 -15.67 4.71
N TYR A 64 2.85 -14.51 5.28
CA TYR A 64 3.69 -13.86 6.25
C TYR A 64 2.86 -13.43 7.44
N ARG A 65 3.36 -13.67 8.65
CA ARG A 65 2.77 -13.16 9.88
C ARG A 65 3.89 -12.68 10.79
N TRP A 66 3.80 -11.42 11.18
CA TRP A 66 4.73 -10.80 12.10
C TRP A 66 3.98 -10.03 13.18
N LEU A 67 4.57 -10.01 14.36
CA LEU A 67 4.02 -9.39 15.55
C LEU A 67 5.17 -8.70 16.29
N SER A 68 5.01 -7.42 16.61
CA SER A 68 5.99 -6.70 17.43
C SER A 68 6.13 -7.35 18.81
N ALA A 69 7.29 -7.17 19.45
CA ALA A 69 7.57 -7.75 20.76
C ALA A 69 6.58 -7.29 21.85
N ASP A 70 6.02 -6.08 21.73
CA ASP A 70 4.98 -5.55 22.63
C ASP A 70 3.54 -5.88 22.17
N GLU A 71 3.40 -6.71 21.13
CA GLU A 71 2.15 -7.14 20.50
C GLU A 71 1.24 -6.03 19.95
N SER A 72 1.75 -4.80 19.91
CA SER A 72 0.97 -3.63 19.49
C SER A 72 0.83 -3.51 17.99
N VAL A 73 1.75 -4.06 17.21
CA VAL A 73 1.73 -4.02 15.75
C VAL A 73 1.73 -5.44 15.20
N LYS A 74 0.74 -5.77 14.38
CA LYS A 74 0.64 -7.05 13.69
C LYS A 74 0.55 -6.83 12.18
N ILE A 75 1.35 -7.57 11.42
CA ILE A 75 1.33 -7.59 9.95
C ILE A 75 1.02 -9.01 9.50
N GLU A 76 -0.01 -9.17 8.68
CA GLU A 76 -0.38 -10.45 8.06
C GLU A 76 -0.54 -10.25 6.57
N CYS A 77 0.27 -10.95 5.77
CA CYS A 77 0.22 -10.86 4.32
C CYS A 77 0.05 -12.24 3.69
N ALA A 78 -0.58 -12.27 2.52
CA ALA A 78 -0.68 -13.45 1.68
C ALA A 78 -0.52 -13.04 0.22
N ARG A 79 0.09 -13.93 -0.58
CA ARG A 79 0.23 -13.76 -2.02
C ARG A 79 -0.26 -14.99 -2.78
N GLU A 80 -0.77 -14.72 -3.96
CA GLU A 80 -1.10 -15.65 -5.04
C GLU A 80 -0.45 -15.11 -6.33
N ASP A 81 -0.47 -15.88 -7.42
CA ASP A 81 0.25 -15.58 -8.66
C ASP A 81 0.12 -14.13 -9.14
N VAL A 82 -1.09 -13.57 -9.08
CA VAL A 82 -1.39 -12.23 -9.59
C VAL A 82 -2.06 -11.33 -8.56
N ARG A 83 -2.08 -11.72 -7.28
CA ARG A 83 -2.78 -11.00 -6.21
C ARG A 83 -2.00 -11.05 -4.93
N ALA A 84 -2.01 -9.94 -4.19
CA ALA A 84 -1.45 -9.93 -2.84
C ALA A 84 -2.29 -9.05 -1.91
N THR A 85 -2.32 -9.42 -0.65
CA THR A 85 -3.05 -8.69 0.39
C THR A 85 -2.20 -8.60 1.66
N CYS A 86 -2.33 -7.49 2.36
CA CYS A 86 -1.76 -7.31 3.69
C CYS A 86 -2.80 -6.66 4.61
N THR A 87 -2.89 -7.17 5.84
CA THR A 87 -3.60 -6.55 6.94
C THR A 87 -2.58 -6.09 7.98
N ILE A 88 -2.62 -4.82 8.33
CA ILE A 88 -1.82 -4.25 9.41
C ILE A 88 -2.76 -3.82 10.53
N ARG A 89 -2.46 -4.20 11.76
CA ARG A 89 -3.24 -3.84 12.94
C ARG A 89 -2.35 -3.16 13.97
N PHE A 90 -2.80 -2.00 14.43
CA PHE A 90 -2.21 -1.23 15.52
C PHE A 90 -3.14 -1.29 16.73
N LEU A 91 -2.61 -1.73 17.86
CA LEU A 91 -3.24 -1.62 19.18
C LEU A 91 -2.62 -0.44 19.94
N PRO A 92 -3.34 0.15 20.90
CA PRO A 92 -2.78 1.19 21.76
C PRO A 92 -1.54 0.69 22.51
N SER A 93 -0.42 1.41 22.38
CA SER A 93 0.83 1.17 23.11
C SER A 93 1.69 2.44 23.16
N GLU A 94 2.85 2.38 23.82
CA GLU A 94 3.77 3.52 23.86
C GLU A 94 4.38 3.84 22.49
N ILE A 95 4.57 2.84 21.62
CA ILE A 95 5.18 3.01 20.30
C ILE A 95 4.17 3.39 19.21
N VAL A 96 2.87 3.17 19.45
CA VAL A 96 1.79 3.51 18.53
C VAL A 96 1.24 4.90 18.86
N LYS A 97 1.51 5.89 18.01
CA LYS A 97 1.02 7.26 18.14
C LYS A 97 -0.18 7.48 17.21
N ILE A 98 -1.34 7.76 17.79
CA ILE A 98 -2.56 8.10 17.05
C ILE A 98 -2.82 9.60 17.21
N GLN A 99 -2.95 10.32 16.10
CA GLN A 99 -3.26 11.75 16.08
C GLN A 99 -4.38 12.02 15.06
N GLY A 100 -5.58 12.29 15.56
CA GLY A 100 -6.76 12.45 14.69
C GLY A 100 -7.06 11.16 13.90
N ARG A 101 -7.00 11.24 12.57
CA ARG A 101 -7.20 10.10 11.65
C ARG A 101 -5.89 9.60 11.04
N SER A 102 -4.79 9.70 11.78
CA SER A 102 -3.52 9.07 11.43
C SER A 102 -2.98 8.23 12.58
N VAL A 103 -2.16 7.25 12.23
CA VAL A 103 -1.39 6.40 13.12
C VAL A 103 0.05 6.33 12.62
N LYS A 104 1.00 6.41 13.53
CA LYS A 104 2.42 6.20 13.29
C LYS A 104 2.97 5.21 14.31
N ALA A 105 3.80 4.29 13.88
CA ALA A 105 4.56 3.42 14.76
C ALA A 105 5.97 3.22 14.23
N PHE A 106 6.93 3.15 15.13
CA PHE A 106 8.27 2.66 14.84
C PHE A 106 8.54 1.48 15.77
N VAL A 107 8.83 0.32 15.20
CA VAL A 107 9.19 -0.89 15.95
C VAL A 107 10.66 -1.19 15.70
N ALA A 108 11.50 -0.96 16.70
CA ALA A 108 12.91 -1.33 16.64
C ALA A 108 13.04 -2.87 16.65
N THR A 109 13.68 -3.43 15.63
CA THR A 109 13.97 -4.87 15.54
C THR A 109 15.16 -5.10 14.61
N LYS A 110 15.87 -6.22 14.81
CA LYS A 110 16.99 -6.66 13.96
C LYS A 110 16.63 -7.86 13.08
N GLU A 111 15.34 -8.20 13.01
CA GLU A 111 14.86 -9.33 12.20
C GLU A 111 15.01 -9.10 10.70
N PHE A 112 15.04 -7.84 10.28
CA PHE A 112 15.10 -7.47 8.87
C PHE A 112 16.55 -7.23 8.43
N GLN A 113 16.99 -7.91 7.36
CA GLN A 113 18.37 -7.81 6.88
C GLN A 113 18.55 -6.81 5.74
N GLN A 114 17.48 -6.48 5.04
CA GLN A 114 17.49 -5.61 3.86
C GLN A 114 16.58 -4.42 4.09
N SER A 115 16.82 -3.30 3.40
CA SER A 115 15.89 -2.18 3.42
C SER A 115 14.80 -2.36 2.36
N PHE A 116 13.58 -1.90 2.66
CA PHE A 116 12.46 -1.93 1.72
C PHE A 116 11.48 -0.79 2.03
N GLU A 117 10.84 -0.23 1.01
CA GLU A 117 9.81 0.79 1.16
C GLU A 117 8.61 0.48 0.27
N MET A 118 7.41 0.66 0.82
CA MET A 118 6.19 0.67 0.01
C MET A 118 5.22 1.76 0.48
N ALA A 119 4.50 2.31 -0.50
CA ALA A 119 3.46 3.30 -0.30
C ALA A 119 2.20 2.94 -1.09
N PHE A 120 1.05 3.20 -0.48
CA PHE A 120 -0.28 3.05 -1.07
C PHE A 120 -1.10 4.32 -0.83
N GLU A 121 -1.94 4.67 -1.81
CA GLU A 121 -2.92 5.74 -1.73
C GLU A 121 -4.21 5.31 -2.43
N SER A 122 -5.36 5.61 -1.83
CA SER A 122 -6.67 5.36 -2.44
C SER A 122 -7.35 6.66 -2.85
N SER A 123 -8.33 6.56 -3.73
CA SER A 123 -9.18 7.70 -4.14
C SER A 123 -9.98 8.30 -2.97
N MET A 124 -10.14 7.56 -1.87
CA MET A 124 -10.75 8.02 -0.62
C MET A 124 -9.75 8.72 0.30
N GLU A 125 -8.59 9.08 -0.23
CA GLU A 125 -7.48 9.77 0.44
C GLU A 125 -6.83 8.99 1.58
N ASP A 126 -7.14 7.70 1.72
CA ASP A 126 -6.38 6.83 2.64
C ASP A 126 -4.98 6.62 2.07
N ARG A 127 -3.98 6.72 2.94
CA ARG A 127 -2.59 6.48 2.60
C ARG A 127 -1.95 5.56 3.62
N PHE A 128 -1.00 4.78 3.16
CA PHE A 128 -0.17 3.91 3.98
C PHE A 128 1.26 3.93 3.47
N ASN A 129 2.22 4.05 4.39
CA ASN A 129 3.64 3.93 4.11
C ASN A 129 4.26 2.92 5.08
N LEU A 130 5.15 2.08 4.56
CA LEU A 130 5.99 1.17 5.32
C LEU A 130 7.42 1.36 4.87
N VAL A 131 8.31 1.64 5.82
CA VAL A 131 9.76 1.70 5.61
C VAL A 131 10.38 0.67 6.54
N LEU A 132 11.12 -0.25 5.95
CA LEU A 132 11.82 -1.33 6.65
C LEU A 132 13.32 -1.10 6.47
N THR A 133 14.04 -1.15 7.58
CA THR A 133 15.50 -0.97 7.64
C THR A 133 16.09 -2.05 8.57
N PRO A 134 17.42 -2.24 8.59
CA PRO A 134 18.06 -3.13 9.57
C PRO A 134 17.85 -2.73 11.04
N GLU A 135 17.37 -1.51 11.30
CA GLU A 135 17.12 -0.99 12.66
C GLU A 135 15.66 -1.21 13.09
N GLY A 136 14.75 -1.47 12.15
CA GLY A 136 13.36 -1.72 12.47
C GLY A 136 12.40 -1.43 11.32
N ILE A 137 11.14 -1.22 11.69
CA ILE A 137 10.06 -0.93 10.75
C ILE A 137 9.29 0.32 11.19
N GLU A 138 9.24 1.31 10.30
CA GLU A 138 8.42 2.50 10.42
C GLU A 138 7.14 2.33 9.60
N LEU A 139 6.01 2.60 10.24
CA LEU A 139 4.69 2.46 9.68
C LEU A 139 3.93 3.75 9.88
N TRP A 140 3.26 4.20 8.82
CA TRP A 140 2.32 5.31 8.89
C TRP A 140 1.07 4.99 8.10
N ALA A 141 -0.09 5.34 8.65
CA ALA A 141 -1.36 5.28 7.93
C ALA A 141 -2.23 6.47 8.30
N GLY A 142 -3.00 7.00 7.37
CA GLY A 142 -3.94 8.07 7.66
C GLY A 142 -4.52 8.71 6.41
N LYS A 143 -5.05 9.94 6.54
CA LYS A 143 -5.52 10.70 5.39
C LYS A 143 -4.41 11.49 4.71
N ARG A 144 -4.56 11.73 3.41
CA ARG A 144 -3.73 12.66 2.64
C ARG A 144 -3.66 14.02 3.35
N GLY A 145 -2.45 14.56 3.49
CA GLY A 145 -2.20 15.83 4.19
C GLY A 145 -2.14 15.74 5.72
N GLN A 146 -2.25 14.54 6.31
CA GLN A 146 -2.10 14.31 7.76
C GLN A 146 -0.79 13.59 8.12
N GLN A 147 0.19 13.63 7.22
CA GLN A 147 1.52 13.12 7.50
C GLN A 147 2.19 14.09 8.49
N PRO A 148 2.71 13.59 9.64
CA PRO A 148 3.35 14.45 10.63
C PRO A 148 4.63 15.10 10.09
#